data_AF-A0A8J8C0F7-F1
#
_entry.id   AF-A0A8J8C0F7-F1
#
_cell.length_a   1.000
_cell.length_b   1.000
_cell.length_c   1.000
_cell.angle_alpha   90.00
_cell.angle_beta   90.00
_cell.angle_gamma   90.00
#
_symmetry.space_group_name_H-M   'P 1'
#
loop_
_entity.id
_entity.type
_entity.pdbx_description
1 polymer ?
#
loop_
_entity_poly.entity_id
_entity_poly.type
_entity_poly.pdbx_seq_one_letter_code
_entity_poly.pdbx_strand_id
1 'polypeptide(L)' 'MSEQLRLRVRYKKYVTPWFDYLLVSKEEMKKIVEDTGWEITEFIDEDRGLYIAVIEKK' A
#
# COMPACT_ATOMS: atom_id res chain seq x y z
N MET A 1 2.91 13.25 0.59
CA MET A 1 1.46 13.28 0.86
C MET A 1 0.92 12.08 0.14
N SER A 2 0.51 11.05 0.87
CA SER A 2 0.04 9.81 0.29
C SER A 2 -1.26 10.09 -0.48
N GLU A 3 -1.31 9.73 -1.75
CA GLU A 3 -2.53 9.87 -2.54
C GLU A 3 -3.46 8.70 -2.18
N GLN A 4 -4.50 9.01 -1.41
CA GLN A 4 -5.58 8.06 -1.14
C GLN A 4 -6.59 8.13 -2.29
N LEU A 5 -6.70 7.04 -3.03
CA LEU A 5 -7.69 6.89 -4.09
C LEU A 5 -8.95 6.22 -3.54
N ARG A 6 -10.12 6.71 -3.94
CA ARG A 6 -11.39 6.04 -3.67
C ARG A 6 -11.82 5.24 -4.89
N LEU A 7 -11.78 3.92 -4.79
CA LEU A 7 -11.98 3.00 -5.91
C LEU A 7 -13.21 2.12 -5.69
N ARG A 8 -13.77 1.61 -6.79
CA ARG A 8 -14.71 0.48 -6.81
C ARG A 8 -14.52 -0.30 -8.11
N VAL A 9 -14.78 -1.59 -8.07
CA VAL A 9 -14.70 -2.46 -9.24
C VAL A 9 -16.10 -2.72 -9.77
N ARG A 10 -16.26 -2.65 -11.10
CA ARG A 10 -17.52 -2.94 -11.80
C ARG A 10 -17.26 -3.93 -12.93
N TYR A 11 -18.10 -4.96 -13.05
CA TYR A 11 -18.05 -5.90 -14.17
C TYR A 11 -19.46 -6.37 -14.54
N LYS A 12 -19.92 -6.01 -15.76
CA LYS A 12 -21.30 -6.23 -16.21
C LYS A 12 -22.31 -5.73 -15.17
N LYS A 13 -23.04 -6.66 -14.53
CA LYS A 13 -24.04 -6.37 -13.48
C LYS A 13 -23.48 -6.36 -12.05
N TYR A 14 -22.22 -6.71 -11.86
CA TYR A 14 -21.59 -6.81 -10.55
C TYR A 14 -20.84 -5.53 -10.21
N VAL A 15 -20.94 -5.10 -8.94
CA VAL A 15 -20.33 -3.87 -8.43
C VAL A 15 -19.89 -4.11 -6.98
N THR A 16 -18.65 -3.75 -6.66
CA THR A 16 -18.17 -3.76 -5.27
C THR A 16 -18.61 -2.49 -4.53
N PRO A 17 -18.66 -2.51 -3.18
CA PRO A 17 -18.64 -1.28 -2.41
C PRO A 17 -17.44 -0.39 -2.78
N TRP A 18 -17.55 0.89 -2.47
CA TRP A 18 -16.40 1.79 -2.50
C TRP A 18 -15.41 1.38 -1.42
N PHE A 19 -14.13 1.45 -1.75
CA PHE A 19 -13.03 1.24 -0.80
C PHE A 19 -11.92 2.24 -1.06
N ASP A 20 -11.10 2.45 -0.04
CA ASP A 20 -9.93 3.31 -0.10
C ASP A 20 -8.71 2.48 -0.48
N TYR A 21 -7.92 3.01 -1.42
CA TYR A 21 -6.70 2.41 -1.92
C TYR A 21 -5.55 3.39 -1.73
N LEU A 22 -4.55 2.97 -0.95
CA LEU A 22 -3.39 3.79 -0.62
C LEU A 22 -2.28 3.57 -1.64
N LEU A 23 -1.92 4.62 -2.37
CA LEU A 23 -0.69 4.69 -3.15
C LEU A 23 0.36 5.38 -2.31
N VAL A 24 1.38 4.64 -1.89
CA VAL A 24 2.39 5.11 -0.94
C VAL A 24 3.79 4.84 -1.46
N SER A 25 4.65 5.86 -1.42
CA SER A 25 6.08 5.68 -1.69
C SER A 25 6.73 4.85 -0.57
N LYS A 26 7.95 4.35 -0.81
CA LYS A 26 8.73 3.65 0.22
C LYS A 26 8.94 4.50 1.49
N GLU A 27 9.12 5.81 1.33
CA GLU A 27 9.30 6.73 2.46
C GLU A 27 8.02 6.90 3.27
N GLU A 28 6.86 6.97 2.60
CA GLU A 28 5.56 7.05 3.26
C GLU A 28 5.22 5.72 3.95
N MET A 29 5.57 4.59 3.32
CA MET A 29 5.40 3.27 3.92
C MET A 29 6.18 3.12 5.24
N LYS A 30 7.42 3.64 5.30
CA LYS A 30 8.20 3.66 6.55
C LYS A 30 7.45 4.39 7.67
N LYS A 31 6.86 5.55 7.36
CA LYS A 31 6.09 6.35 8.33
C LYS A 31 4.82 5.65 8.79
N ILE A 32 4.15 4.93 7.89
CA ILE A 32 2.95 4.15 8.23
C ILE A 32 3.28 3.03 9.23
N VAL A 33 4.46 2.41 9.09
CA VAL A 33 4.86 1.25 9.90
C VAL A 33 5.47 1.65 11.25
N GLU A 34 6.07 2.83 11.37
CA GLU A 34 6.89 3.31 12.50
C GLU A 34 6.29 3.01 13.89
N ASP A 35 4.97 3.21 14.06
CA ASP A 35 4.25 3.08 15.34
C ASP A 35 3.37 1.83 15.46
N THR A 36 3.54 0.84 14.58
CA THR A 36 2.65 -0.33 14.49
C THR A 36 3.17 -1.59 15.19
N GLY A 37 4.38 -1.54 15.76
CA GLY A 37 5.08 -2.72 16.30
C GLY A 37 5.68 -3.64 15.23
N TRP A 38 5.66 -3.20 13.98
CA TRP A 38 6.33 -3.83 12.85
C TRP A 38 7.52 -2.99 12.41
N GLU A 39 8.45 -3.59 11.69
CA GLU A 39 9.55 -2.91 11.02
C GLU A 39 9.72 -3.42 9.60
N ILE A 40 10.16 -2.54 8.70
CA ILE A 40 10.47 -2.92 7.32
C ILE A 40 11.92 -3.39 7.30
N THR A 41 12.14 -4.65 6.96
CA THR A 41 13.47 -5.26 6.88
C THR A 41 14.10 -5.10 5.51
N GLU A 42 13.28 -5.15 4.45
CA GLU A 42 13.76 -4.99 3.08
C GLU A 42 12.72 -4.37 2.15
N PHE A 43 13.20 -3.72 1.09
CA PHE A 43 12.40 -3.38 -0.07
C PHE A 43 12.96 -4.09 -1.29
N ILE A 44 12.12 -4.81 -2.01
CA ILE A 44 12.44 -5.39 -3.31
C ILE A 44 11.85 -4.48 -4.38
N ASP A 45 12.72 -3.89 -5.20
CA ASP A 45 12.31 -3.07 -6.33
C ASP A 45 11.84 -3.94 -7.50
N GLU A 46 10.72 -3.54 -8.10
CA GLU A 46 10.27 -4.06 -9.39
C GLU A 46 10.32 -2.94 -10.43
N ASP A 47 10.36 -3.32 -11.70
CA ASP A 47 10.22 -2.38 -12.79
C ASP A 47 8.86 -1.65 -12.73
N ARG A 48 8.84 -0.41 -13.22
CA ARG A 48 7.63 0.43 -13.38
C ARG A 48 7.03 0.99 -12.08
N GLY A 49 7.85 1.15 -11.03
CA GLY A 49 7.47 1.91 -9.84
C GLY A 49 6.63 1.14 -8.82
N LEU A 50 6.58 -0.18 -8.95
CA LEU A 50 6.08 -1.08 -7.92
C LEU A 50 7.23 -1.55 -7.02
N TYR A 51 6.91 -1.88 -5.78
CA TYR A 51 7.86 -2.49 -4.85
C TYR A 51 7.15 -3.45 -3.93
N ILE A 52 7.93 -4.36 -3.34
CA ILE A 52 7.52 -5.23 -2.25
C ILE A 52 8.26 -4.77 -1.00
N ALA A 53 7.55 -4.61 0.12
CA ALA A 53 8.15 -4.38 1.43
C ALA A 53 8.02 -5.65 2.27
N VAL A 54 9.14 -6.16 2.77
CA VAL A 54 9.13 -7.23 3.78
C VAL A 54 9.06 -6.59 5.15
N ILE A 55 8.07 -6.99 5.95
CA ILE A 55 7.87 -6.50 7.31
C ILE A 55 7.95 -7.63 8.31
N GLU A 56 8.64 -7.38 9.42
CA GLU A 56 8.76 -8.30 10.54
C GLU A 56 8.24 -7.63 11.82
N LYS A 57 7.79 -8.46 12.76
CA LYS A 57 7.28 -7.98 14.04
C LYS A 57 8.47 -7.73 14.97
N LYS A 58 8.49 -6.55 15.61
CA LYS A 58 9.47 -6.22 16.65
C LYS A 58 9.31 -7.08 17.89
#